data_AF-A0A0S2JFF7-F1
#
_entry.id   AF-A0A0S2JFF7-F1
#
_cell.length_a   1.000
_cell.length_b   1.000
_cell.length_c   1.000
_cell.angle_alpha   90.00
_cell.angle_beta   90.00
_cell.angle_gamma   90.00
#
_symmetry.space_group_name_H-M   'P 1'
#
loop_
_entity.id
_entity.type
_entity.pdbx_description
1 polymer ?
#
loop_
_entity_poly.entity_id
_entity_poly.type
_entity_poly.pdbx_seq_one_letter_code
_entity_poly.pdbx_strand_id
1 'polypeptide(L)'
;MITPKISTEAELKKIWCQSYQEQDCFYDFAEQGKLSDAMDKINRLASTEDLPESVNVLHERVNEVLWQEWDPIGVNIMEECRSEYDYYSWQITLVALYYGAKTIAAELYFIEKYLIAMPNDDVVSRSLDVAKKIVNIVVEMNLFLGCEKVD
;
A
#
# COMPACT_ATOMS: atom_id res chain seq x y z
N MET A 1 2.51 -4.81 -25.94
CA MET A 1 3.03 -4.50 -24.59
C MET A 1 2.86 -5.75 -23.75
N ILE A 2 3.97 -6.35 -23.32
CA ILE A 2 3.97 -7.51 -22.41
C ILE A 2 4.23 -6.92 -21.03
N THR A 3 3.18 -6.70 -20.24
CA THR A 3 3.36 -6.41 -18.82
C THR A 3 3.98 -7.66 -18.18
N PRO A 4 5.08 -7.56 -17.42
CA PRO A 4 5.61 -8.70 -16.70
C PRO A 4 4.51 -9.18 -15.73
N LYS A 5 4.00 -10.40 -15.94
CA LYS A 5 3.05 -11.03 -15.01
C LYS A 5 3.78 -11.22 -13.69
N ILE A 6 3.53 -10.33 -12.72
CA ILE A 6 3.73 -10.65 -11.32
C ILE A 6 2.77 -11.81 -11.05
N SER A 7 3.31 -12.98 -10.76
CA SER A 7 2.53 -14.21 -10.63
C SER A 7 2.87 -15.00 -9.37
N THR A 8 3.82 -14.52 -8.55
CA THR A 8 4.29 -15.28 -7.40
C THR A 8 4.50 -14.43 -6.15
N GLU A 9 4.29 -15.05 -5.00
CA GLU A 9 4.65 -14.53 -3.67
C GLU A 9 6.13 -14.10 -3.59
N ALA A 10 7.03 -14.87 -4.21
CA ALA A 10 8.45 -14.57 -4.26
C ALA A 10 8.75 -13.24 -4.95
N GLU A 11 7.99 -12.88 -5.99
CA GLU A 11 8.14 -11.59 -6.67
C GLU A 11 7.65 -10.42 -5.83
N LEU A 12 6.52 -10.54 -5.12
CA LEU A 12 6.06 -9.49 -4.20
C LEU A 12 7.03 -9.30 -3.03
N LYS A 13 7.52 -10.39 -2.43
CA LYS A 13 8.58 -10.32 -1.40
C LYS A 13 9.83 -9.63 -1.93
N LYS A 14 10.26 -9.98 -3.16
CA LYS A 14 11.40 -9.34 -3.79
C LYS A 14 11.16 -7.85 -4.04
N ILE A 15 10.00 -7.48 -4.57
CA ILE A 15 9.62 -6.06 -4.80
C ILE A 15 9.63 -5.31 -3.48
N TRP A 16 9.04 -5.86 -2.42
CA TRP A 16 9.09 -5.30 -1.08
C TRP A 16 10.54 -5.09 -0.64
N CYS A 17 11.36 -6.15 -0.59
CA CYS A 17 12.77 -6.05 -0.20
C CYS A 17 13.58 -5.05 -1.06
N GLN A 18 13.26 -4.92 -2.35
CA GLN A 18 13.95 -4.00 -3.28
C GLN A 18 13.49 -2.55 -3.11
N SER A 19 12.18 -2.31 -2.97
CA SER A 19 11.61 -1.00 -2.63
C SER A 19 12.12 -0.47 -1.29
N TYR A 20 12.54 -1.38 -0.40
CA TYR A 20 13.04 -1.05 0.93
C TYR A 20 14.57 -1.23 1.10
N GLN A 21 15.33 -1.43 0.01
CA GLN A 21 16.78 -1.72 -0.12
C GLN A 21 17.49 -2.25 1.17
N GLU A 22 17.87 -3.53 1.10
CA GLU A 22 18.82 -4.25 1.98
C GLU A 22 18.34 -4.50 3.42
N GLN A 23 17.72 -5.66 3.64
CA GLN A 23 17.80 -6.36 4.92
C GLN A 23 18.03 -7.84 4.66
N ASP A 24 19.22 -8.29 5.04
CA ASP A 24 19.44 -9.69 5.37
C ASP A 24 18.35 -10.14 6.36
N CYS A 25 17.58 -11.13 5.92
CA CYS A 25 17.09 -12.22 6.75
C CYS A 25 16.28 -11.84 8.01
N PHE A 26 15.00 -11.56 7.78
CA PHE A 26 13.84 -12.29 8.34
C PHE A 26 13.59 -12.34 9.87
N TYR A 27 14.44 -11.85 10.79
CA TYR A 27 14.15 -12.04 12.24
C TYR A 27 14.58 -10.96 13.25
N ASP A 28 15.05 -9.78 12.85
CA ASP A 28 15.49 -8.76 13.81
C ASP A 28 15.13 -7.35 13.31
N PHE A 29 14.53 -6.51 14.18
CA PHE A 29 14.25 -5.06 14.01
C PHE A 29 13.12 -4.66 13.04
N ALA A 30 12.00 -4.03 13.42
CA ALA A 30 11.74 -2.94 14.38
C ALA A 30 12.54 -1.64 14.21
N GLU A 31 13.60 -1.57 13.39
CA GLU A 31 14.33 -0.32 13.15
C GLU A 31 14.99 -0.24 11.76
N GLN A 32 14.52 0.77 11.03
CA GLN A 32 15.30 1.78 10.28
C GLN A 32 15.78 1.49 8.85
N GLY A 33 15.61 2.54 8.03
CA GLY A 33 16.50 2.84 6.92
C GLY A 33 15.88 3.70 5.82
N LYS A 34 14.94 3.13 5.05
CA LYS A 34 14.46 3.75 3.80
C LYS A 34 12.96 3.95 3.75
N LEU A 35 12.25 3.08 4.47
CA LEU A 35 10.94 3.42 4.97
C LEU A 35 11.04 4.64 5.88
N SER A 36 12.13 4.88 6.64
CA SER A 36 12.23 6.10 7.44
C SER A 36 12.35 7.37 6.61
N ASP A 37 12.91 7.38 5.40
CA ASP A 37 12.95 8.61 4.59
C ASP A 37 11.60 8.91 3.93
N ALA A 38 10.92 7.88 3.41
CA ALA A 38 9.58 8.00 2.87
C ALA A 38 8.56 8.29 3.99
N MET A 39 8.62 7.54 5.10
CA MET A 39 7.83 7.78 6.30
C MET A 39 8.22 9.07 7.00
N ASP A 40 9.47 9.54 6.98
CA ASP A 40 9.81 10.87 7.52
C ASP A 40 9.26 11.96 6.61
N LYS A 41 9.27 11.78 5.28
CA LYS A 41 8.58 12.72 4.36
C LYS A 41 7.08 12.72 4.61
N ILE A 42 6.48 11.55 4.73
CA ILE A 42 5.07 11.34 5.06
C ILE A 42 4.74 11.95 6.43
N ASN A 43 5.52 11.67 7.46
CA ASN A 43 5.35 12.17 8.82
C ASN A 43 5.57 13.68 8.87
N ARG A 44 6.50 14.22 8.08
CA ARG A 44 6.68 15.67 7.90
C ARG A 44 5.46 16.30 7.21
N LEU A 45 4.94 15.67 6.16
CA LEU A 45 3.72 16.12 5.46
C LEU A 45 2.47 16.01 6.35
N ALA A 46 2.40 14.99 7.21
CA ALA A 46 1.35 14.81 8.20
C ALA A 46 1.51 15.74 9.42
N SER A 47 2.73 16.23 9.70
CA SER A 47 3.03 17.17 10.79
C SER A 47 2.83 18.64 10.41
N THR A 48 2.76 18.95 9.11
CA THR A 48 2.27 20.24 8.63
C THR A 48 0.75 20.18 8.69
N GLU A 49 0.12 21.06 9.48
CA GLU A 49 -1.29 21.00 9.93
C GLU A 49 -2.38 20.93 8.83
N ASP A 50 -2.07 20.80 7.55
CA ASP A 50 -3.04 20.45 6.51
C ASP A 50 -2.33 19.70 5.37
N LEU A 51 -2.55 18.38 5.26
CA LEU A 51 -2.31 17.69 3.99
C LEU A 51 -3.16 18.40 2.91
N PRO A 52 -2.67 18.50 1.65
CA PRO A 52 -3.48 19.08 0.59
C PRO A 52 -4.83 18.37 0.52
N GLU A 53 -5.93 19.11 0.34
CA GLU A 53 -7.28 18.54 0.28
C GLU A 53 -7.39 17.37 -0.72
N SER A 54 -6.64 17.44 -1.82
CA SER A 54 -6.56 16.36 -2.80
C SER A 54 -6.03 15.03 -2.24
N VAL A 55 -5.17 15.08 -1.23
CA VAL A 55 -4.65 13.90 -0.52
C VAL A 55 -5.72 13.32 0.41
N ASN A 56 -6.52 14.16 1.08
CA ASN A 56 -7.68 13.69 1.85
C ASN A 56 -8.71 13.01 0.95
N VAL A 57 -9.04 13.63 -0.19
CA VAL A 57 -9.95 13.02 -1.19
C VAL A 57 -9.37 11.71 -1.74
N LEU A 58 -8.04 11.64 -1.95
CA LEU A 58 -7.39 10.39 -2.35
C LEU A 58 -7.52 9.34 -1.26
N HIS A 59 -7.28 9.72 0.00
CA HIS A 59 -7.40 8.83 1.16
C HIS A 59 -8.80 8.26 1.29
N GLU A 60 -9.84 9.08 1.17
CA GLU A 60 -11.24 8.63 1.18
C GLU A 60 -11.49 7.58 0.07
N ARG A 61 -11.04 7.85 -1.17
CA ARG A 61 -11.21 6.90 -2.28
C ARG A 61 -10.42 5.59 -2.08
N VAL A 62 -9.21 5.68 -1.51
CA VAL A 62 -8.39 4.50 -1.18
C VAL A 62 -9.04 3.69 -0.06
N ASN A 63 -9.51 4.36 0.99
CA ASN A 63 -10.20 3.74 2.12
C ASN A 63 -11.43 2.96 1.65
N GLU A 64 -12.26 3.55 0.78
CA GLU A 64 -13.41 2.87 0.17
C GLU A 64 -13.01 1.62 -0.63
N VAL A 65 -11.95 1.70 -1.44
CA VAL A 65 -11.46 0.52 -2.20
C VAL A 65 -10.98 -0.59 -1.27
N LEU A 66 -10.23 -0.25 -0.22
CA LEU A 66 -9.75 -1.23 0.74
C LEU A 66 -10.89 -1.89 1.52
N TRP A 67 -11.87 -1.09 1.95
CA TRP A 67 -13.05 -1.56 2.68
C TRP A 67 -13.91 -2.52 1.85
N GLN A 68 -14.16 -2.17 0.59
CA GLN A 68 -15.04 -2.98 -0.26
C GLN A 68 -14.36 -4.22 -0.86
N GLU A 69 -13.04 -4.16 -1.10
CA GLU A 69 -12.40 -5.16 -1.96
C GLU A 69 -11.20 -5.90 -1.37
N TRP A 70 -10.48 -5.30 -0.43
CA TRP A 70 -9.31 -5.96 0.15
C TRP A 70 -9.71 -6.88 1.31
N ASP A 71 -10.61 -6.42 2.18
CA ASP A 71 -11.19 -7.07 3.37
C ASP A 71 -10.56 -8.42 3.76
N PRO A 72 -9.31 -8.41 4.28
CA PRO A 72 -8.56 -9.62 4.55
C PRO A 72 -9.15 -10.47 5.69
N ILE A 73 -9.99 -9.88 6.54
CA ILE A 73 -10.58 -10.52 7.74
C ILE A 73 -12.07 -10.83 7.54
N GLY A 74 -12.71 -10.31 6.50
CA GLY A 74 -14.13 -10.56 6.22
C GLY A 74 -15.08 -9.76 7.11
N VAL A 75 -14.66 -8.56 7.53
CA VAL A 75 -15.40 -7.72 8.50
C VAL A 75 -16.04 -6.50 7.87
N ASN A 76 -16.01 -6.36 6.54
CA ASN A 76 -16.59 -5.21 5.83
C ASN A 76 -18.13 -5.09 5.98
N ILE A 77 -18.78 -6.12 6.50
CA ILE A 77 -20.22 -6.12 6.84
C ILE A 77 -20.52 -5.41 8.18
N MET A 78 -19.50 -5.14 8.99
CA MET A 78 -19.60 -4.49 10.32
C MET A 78 -18.98 -3.10 10.23
N GLU A 79 -19.79 -2.06 10.01
CA GLU A 79 -19.31 -0.68 9.83
C GLU A 79 -18.44 -0.20 11.01
N GLU A 80 -18.70 -0.69 12.23
CA GLU A 80 -17.89 -0.41 13.42
C GLU A 80 -16.41 -0.84 13.28
N CYS A 81 -16.12 -1.84 12.45
CA CYS A 81 -14.76 -2.31 12.18
C CYS A 81 -14.02 -1.45 11.15
N ARG A 82 -14.69 -0.52 10.48
CA ARG A 82 -14.08 0.31 9.43
C ARG A 82 -12.89 1.11 9.93
N SER A 83 -13.01 1.70 11.11
CA SER A 83 -11.94 2.47 11.75
C SER A 83 -10.67 1.67 12.03
N GLU A 84 -10.72 0.34 12.09
CA GLU A 84 -9.53 -0.51 12.25
C GLU A 84 -8.64 -0.49 11.00
N TYR A 85 -9.22 -0.16 9.84
CA TYR A 85 -8.51 -0.06 8.57
C TYR A 85 -7.92 1.32 8.32
N ASP A 86 -8.27 2.33 9.12
CA ASP A 86 -7.86 3.71 8.85
C ASP A 86 -6.34 3.86 8.82
N TYR A 87 -5.64 3.19 9.74
CA TYR A 87 -4.18 3.17 9.77
C TYR A 87 -3.57 2.63 8.46
N TYR A 88 -4.05 1.47 8.00
CA TYR A 88 -3.57 0.86 6.76
C TYR A 88 -3.96 1.69 5.53
N SER A 89 -5.17 2.27 5.53
CA SER A 89 -5.64 3.08 4.41
C SER A 89 -4.80 4.34 4.20
N TRP A 90 -4.37 4.99 5.30
CA TRP A 90 -3.44 6.11 5.22
C TRP A 90 -2.07 5.66 4.70
N GLN A 91 -1.50 4.60 5.26
CA GLN A 91 -0.23 4.04 4.80
C GLN A 91 -0.24 3.74 3.31
N ILE A 92 -1.28 3.06 2.82
CA ILE A 92 -1.44 2.73 1.40
C ILE A 92 -1.65 3.98 0.53
N THR A 93 -2.42 4.97 1.00
CA THR A 93 -2.60 6.25 0.31
C THR A 93 -1.27 6.94 0.05
N LEU A 94 -0.42 6.97 1.06
CA LEU A 94 0.87 7.63 1.01
C LEU A 94 1.85 6.87 0.11
N VAL A 95 1.86 5.53 0.16
CA VAL A 95 2.61 4.70 -0.80
C VAL A 95 2.13 4.98 -2.23
N ALA A 96 0.83 5.12 -2.45
CA ALA A 96 0.25 5.34 -3.77
C ALA A 96 0.61 6.70 -4.40
N LEU A 97 0.95 7.71 -3.59
CA LEU A 97 1.43 9.01 -4.09
C LEU A 97 2.82 8.92 -4.76
N TYR A 98 3.63 7.93 -4.37
CA TYR A 98 5.03 7.84 -4.80
C TYR A 98 5.33 6.60 -5.66
N TYR A 99 4.52 5.56 -5.53
CA TYR A 99 4.82 4.24 -6.10
C TYR A 99 3.67 3.66 -6.92
N GLY A 100 4.02 2.76 -7.83
CA GLY A 100 3.06 2.07 -8.70
C GLY A 100 2.44 0.82 -8.06
N ALA A 101 1.59 0.14 -8.84
CA ALA A 101 0.74 -0.95 -8.38
C ALA A 101 1.53 -2.12 -7.76
N LYS A 102 2.75 -2.36 -8.25
CA LYS A 102 3.60 -3.44 -7.74
C LYS A 102 4.00 -3.24 -6.28
N THR A 103 4.38 -2.02 -5.92
CA THR A 103 4.79 -1.66 -4.56
C THR A 103 3.59 -1.61 -3.63
N ILE A 104 2.47 -1.04 -4.10
CA ILE A 104 1.21 -1.06 -3.34
C ILE A 104 0.75 -2.51 -3.06
N ALA A 105 0.81 -3.39 -4.07
CA ALA A 105 0.45 -4.80 -3.90
C ALA A 105 1.36 -5.52 -2.91
N ALA A 106 2.66 -5.23 -2.94
CA ALA A 106 3.63 -5.79 -2.01
C ALA A 106 3.35 -5.32 -0.57
N GLU A 107 2.95 -4.06 -0.39
CA GLU A 107 2.58 -3.50 0.91
C GLU A 107 1.30 -4.13 1.48
N LEU A 108 0.24 -4.24 0.66
CA LEU A 108 -1.00 -4.93 1.04
C LEU A 108 -0.76 -6.39 1.43
N TYR A 109 0.06 -7.09 0.63
CA TYR A 109 0.47 -8.46 0.93
C TYR A 109 1.18 -8.53 2.30
N PHE A 110 2.08 -7.59 2.57
CA PHE A 110 2.84 -7.56 3.83
C PHE A 110 1.92 -7.32 5.03
N ILE A 111 1.05 -6.32 4.95
CA ILE A 111 0.09 -6.00 6.01
C ILE A 111 -0.76 -7.24 6.31
N GLU A 112 -1.34 -7.86 5.27
CA GLU A 112 -2.20 -9.02 5.45
C GLU A 112 -1.47 -10.22 6.06
N LYS A 113 -0.28 -10.55 5.55
CA LYS A 113 0.45 -11.77 5.97
C LYS A 113 1.16 -11.63 7.29
N TYR A 114 1.66 -10.45 7.63
CA TYR A 114 2.58 -10.27 8.76
C TYR A 114 2.01 -9.39 9.87
N LEU A 115 1.17 -8.40 9.54
CA LEU A 115 0.55 -7.54 10.56
C LEU A 115 -0.79 -8.10 11.03
N ILE A 116 -1.63 -8.53 10.09
CA ILE A 116 -2.94 -9.14 10.37
C ILE A 116 -2.81 -10.66 10.60
N ALA A 117 -1.74 -11.27 10.07
CA ALA A 117 -1.43 -12.70 10.18
C ALA A 117 -2.50 -13.62 9.53
N MET A 118 -3.06 -13.21 8.39
CA MET A 118 -4.10 -13.98 7.69
C MET A 118 -3.53 -15.03 6.70
N PRO A 119 -3.89 -16.31 6.85
CA PRO A 119 -3.40 -17.38 5.97
C PRO A 119 -4.27 -17.55 4.72
N ASN A 120 -4.51 -16.48 3.94
CA ASN A 120 -5.26 -16.57 2.69
C ASN A 120 -4.37 -16.98 1.50
N ASP A 121 -4.86 -17.87 0.64
CA ASP A 121 -4.11 -18.39 -0.52
C ASP A 121 -4.10 -17.43 -1.72
N ASP A 122 -5.09 -16.54 -1.81
CA ASP A 122 -5.31 -15.61 -2.92
C ASP A 122 -4.74 -14.19 -2.66
N VAL A 123 -4.02 -14.00 -1.56
CA VAL A 123 -3.50 -12.69 -1.12
C VAL A 123 -2.74 -11.98 -2.24
N VAL A 124 -1.92 -12.71 -3.01
CA VAL A 124 -1.08 -12.12 -4.07
C VAL A 124 -1.93 -11.53 -5.18
N SER A 125 -2.93 -12.29 -5.66
CA SER A 125 -3.84 -11.83 -6.70
C SER A 125 -4.74 -10.70 -6.21
N ARG A 126 -5.31 -10.82 -5.00
CA ARG A 126 -6.19 -9.81 -4.42
C ARG A 126 -5.44 -8.49 -4.21
N SER A 127 -4.26 -8.53 -3.58
CA SER A 127 -3.43 -7.33 -3.37
C SER A 127 -3.06 -6.65 -4.68
N LEU A 128 -2.76 -7.42 -5.74
CA LEU A 128 -2.43 -6.84 -7.04
C LEU A 128 -3.63 -6.18 -7.72
N ASP A 129 -4.81 -6.80 -7.66
CA ASP A 129 -6.01 -6.24 -8.29
C ASP A 129 -6.50 -4.98 -7.56
N VAL A 130 -6.47 -4.98 -6.24
CA VAL A 130 -6.71 -3.79 -5.40
C VAL A 130 -5.70 -2.68 -5.72
N ALA A 131 -4.41 -3.01 -5.80
CA ALA A 131 -3.36 -2.04 -6.08
C ALA A 131 -3.53 -1.35 -7.45
N LYS A 132 -3.95 -2.08 -8.49
CA LYS A 132 -4.23 -1.49 -9.81
C LYS A 132 -5.36 -0.46 -9.73
N LYS A 133 -6.41 -0.74 -8.94
CA LYS A 133 -7.53 0.19 -8.74
C LYS A 133 -7.09 1.46 -8.05
N ILE A 134 -6.23 1.34 -7.04
CA ILE A 134 -5.65 2.49 -6.33
C ILE A 134 -4.80 3.34 -7.29
N VAL A 135 -3.94 2.72 -8.11
CA VAL A 135 -3.16 3.48 -9.10
C VAL A 135 -4.06 4.21 -10.10
N ASN A 136 -5.13 3.58 -10.57
CA ASN A 136 -6.07 4.23 -11.46
C ASN A 136 -6.68 5.50 -10.83
N ILE A 137 -7.02 5.44 -9.53
CA ILE A 137 -7.51 6.62 -8.78
C ILE A 137 -6.45 7.73 -8.77
N VAL A 138 -5.20 7.41 -8.45
CA VAL A 138 -4.10 8.40 -8.41
C VAL A 138 -3.88 9.04 -9.78
N VAL A 139 -3.96 8.24 -10.85
CA VAL A 139 -3.81 8.70 -12.24
C VAL A 139 -4.97 9.61 -12.64
N GLU A 140 -6.22 9.22 -12.34
CA GLU A 140 -7.43 10.03 -12.58
C GLU A 140 -7.34 11.39 -11.89
N MET A 141 -6.81 11.42 -10.67
CA MET A 141 -6.68 12.64 -9.88
C MET A 141 -5.42 13.46 -10.23
N ASN A 142 -4.53 12.93 -11.07
CA ASN A 142 -3.26 13.55 -11.46
C ASN A 142 -2.37 13.91 -10.24
N LEU A 143 -2.25 13.00 -9.27
CA LEU A 143 -1.60 13.24 -7.97
C LEU A 143 -0.23 12.57 -7.78
N PHE A 144 0.41 12.07 -8.85
CA PHE A 144 1.69 11.38 -8.72
C PHE A 144 2.81 12.36 -8.31
N LEU A 145 3.39 12.16 -7.11
CA LEU A 145 4.45 12.99 -6.54
C LEU A 145 5.87 12.37 -6.71
N GLY A 146 5.95 11.08 -7.06
CA GLY A 146 7.20 10.34 -7.25
C GLY A 146 7.67 10.24 -8.72
N CYS A 147 8.99 10.20 -8.90
CA CYS A 147 9.66 9.92 -10.19
C CYS A 147 9.44 8.47 -10.61
N GLU A 148 8.42 8.23 -11.41
CA GLU A 148 8.41 7.40 -12.63
C GLU A 148 6.95 7.07 -12.92
N LYS A 149 6.45 7.57 -14.04
CA LYS A 149 5.30 6.94 -14.69
C LYS A 149 5.80 5.56 -15.14
N VAL A 150 5.63 4.54 -14.31
CA VAL A 150 5.97 3.17 -14.69
C VAL A 150 4.73 2.51 -15.32
N ASP A 151 4.94 2.07 -16.55
CA ASP A 151 4.07 1.34 -17.48
C ASP A 151 3.09 0.30 -16.90
#